data_AF-A0A945S6K8-F1
#
_entry.id   AF-A0A945S6K8-F1
#
_cell.length_a   1.000
_cell.length_b   1.000
_cell.length_c   1.000
_cell.angle_alpha   90.00
_cell.angle_beta   90.00
_cell.angle_gamma   90.00
#
_symmetry.space_group_name_H-M   'P 1'
#
loop_
_entity.id
_entity.type
_entity.pdbx_description
1 polymer ?
#
loop_
_entity_poly.entity_id
_entity_poly.type
_entity_poly.pdbx_seq_one_letter_code
_entity_poly.pdbx_strand_id
1 'polypeptide(L)'
;MNSHHTTRIALAVALLHGLVAGASGKALKSLKDDQETLARAERLCPDLLKLRLELDELYAHYRQLKLTFGTRAARIAAKQTPRLKRTLEKKGLALKKLHEKALAPLTSQTERIKKDEGKLLERISKLEDRGRDTSKYDAELDKIVARLEELETATETVERVGVPMFSTKGTEHLALNHLIKPDEREEATLSSLMKKFPKLIEYRLKLEHLRHDLATARSPDPESRAAPLSPEKVEKSMRSVERSLRNGVGKIRAPYDKQLAEITKLDEKLTAKVERAGARASALKYQQQLNDLAAKVEGVKRTLKLLDRFSPDYKAPAKKKRSKKKAKPPAKKADAKGPGGKKTPPDNDKGKKDDKAAPKDEI
;
A
#
# COMPACT_ATOMS: atom_id res chain seq x y z
N MET A 1 -3.54 -13.33 -40.96
CA MET A 1 -2.59 -13.42 -39.82
C MET A 1 -3.24 -13.00 -38.48
N ASN A 2 -4.49 -13.40 -38.20
CA ASN A 2 -5.25 -12.96 -37.00
C ASN A 2 -5.52 -14.07 -35.97
N SER A 3 -5.07 -15.31 -36.21
CA SER A 3 -5.40 -16.45 -35.35
C SER A 3 -4.60 -16.52 -34.04
N HIS A 4 -3.48 -15.80 -33.93
CA HIS A 4 -2.63 -15.80 -32.73
C HIS A 4 -3.06 -14.80 -31.65
N HIS A 5 -3.86 -13.78 -32.01
CA HIS A 5 -4.31 -12.78 -31.04
C HIS A 5 -5.53 -13.27 -30.24
N THR A 6 -6.47 -13.93 -30.91
CA THR A 6 -7.65 -14.56 -30.28
C THR A 6 -7.29 -15.70 -29.34
N THR A 7 -6.25 -16.49 -29.65
CA THR A 7 -5.77 -17.56 -28.75
C THR A 7 -5.12 -17.02 -27.48
N ARG A 8 -4.45 -15.86 -27.53
CA ARG A 8 -3.82 -15.24 -26.34
C ARG A 8 -4.87 -14.62 -25.40
N ILE A 9 -5.91 -14.02 -25.97
CA ILE A 9 -7.06 -13.52 -25.20
C ILE A 9 -7.79 -14.69 -24.52
N ALA A 10 -8.02 -15.80 -25.24
CA ALA A 10 -8.60 -17.00 -24.67
C ALA A 10 -7.74 -17.62 -23.55
N LEU A 11 -6.42 -17.56 -23.66
CA LEU A 11 -5.49 -18.06 -22.63
C LEU A 11 -5.47 -17.18 -21.37
N ALA A 12 -5.51 -15.84 -21.52
CA ALA A 12 -5.62 -14.90 -20.41
C ALA A 12 -6.96 -15.06 -19.67
N VAL A 13 -8.04 -15.29 -20.43
CA VAL A 13 -9.37 -15.64 -19.93
C VAL A 13 -9.37 -17.02 -19.24
N ALA A 14 -8.68 -18.03 -19.77
CA ALA A 14 -8.54 -19.33 -19.11
C ALA A 14 -7.73 -19.27 -17.81
N LEU A 15 -6.70 -18.43 -17.74
CA LEU A 15 -5.93 -18.16 -16.51
C LEU A 15 -6.76 -17.41 -15.46
N LEU A 16 -7.71 -16.58 -15.87
CA LEU A 16 -8.74 -16.01 -15.00
C LEU A 16 -9.69 -17.10 -14.45
N HIS A 17 -10.03 -18.12 -15.23
CA HIS A 17 -10.94 -19.19 -14.83
C HIS A 17 -10.35 -20.22 -13.86
N GLY A 18 -9.03 -20.44 -13.87
CA GLY A 18 -8.36 -21.34 -12.91
C GLY A 18 -8.43 -20.90 -11.45
N LEU A 19 -8.85 -19.65 -11.18
CA LEU A 19 -8.96 -19.06 -9.84
C LEU A 19 -10.40 -18.80 -9.38
N VAL A 20 -11.41 -19.07 -10.22
CA VAL A 20 -12.82 -18.74 -9.93
C VAL A 20 -13.73 -19.97 -10.13
N ALA A 21 -13.44 -21.06 -9.43
CA ALA A 21 -14.40 -22.14 -9.26
C ALA A 21 -15.42 -21.73 -8.18
N GLY A 22 -16.42 -20.92 -8.56
CA GLY A 22 -17.52 -20.51 -7.67
C GLY A 22 -18.29 -19.25 -8.07
N ALA A 23 -18.40 -18.93 -9.35
CA ALA A 23 -18.96 -17.65 -9.79
C ALA A 23 -20.51 -17.68 -9.92
N SER A 24 -21.19 -16.97 -9.02
CA SER A 24 -22.63 -16.68 -9.06
C SER A 24 -23.07 -15.91 -10.32
N GLY A 25 -24.36 -15.89 -10.65
CA GLY A 25 -24.93 -15.23 -11.86
C GLY A 25 -24.59 -13.75 -12.08
N LYS A 26 -24.09 -13.04 -11.06
CA LYS A 26 -23.52 -11.68 -11.22
C LYS A 26 -22.18 -11.67 -11.95
N ALA A 27 -21.35 -12.70 -11.76
CA ALA A 27 -20.08 -12.86 -12.46
C ALA A 27 -20.28 -13.22 -13.94
N LEU A 28 -21.33 -13.96 -14.27
CA LEU A 28 -21.71 -14.28 -15.66
C LEU A 28 -22.22 -13.05 -16.43
N LYS A 29 -22.93 -12.13 -15.77
CA LYS A 29 -23.34 -10.86 -16.38
C LYS A 29 -22.15 -9.94 -16.60
N SER A 30 -21.27 -9.79 -15.61
CA SER A 30 -20.02 -9.01 -15.77
C SER A 30 -19.11 -9.58 -16.86
N LEU A 31 -19.06 -10.91 -17.03
CA LEU A 31 -18.28 -11.56 -18.10
C LEU A 31 -18.76 -11.22 -19.51
N LYS A 32 -20.08 -11.09 -19.74
CA LYS A 32 -20.63 -10.69 -21.05
C LYS A 32 -20.39 -9.21 -21.32
N ASP A 33 -20.62 -8.37 -20.31
CA ASP A 33 -20.38 -6.94 -20.38
C ASP A 33 -18.88 -6.66 -20.66
N ASP A 34 -17.98 -7.47 -20.10
CA ASP A 34 -16.54 -7.39 -20.36
C ASP A 34 -16.17 -7.81 -21.80
N GLN A 35 -16.79 -8.85 -22.36
CA GLN A 35 -16.53 -9.27 -23.74
C GLN A 35 -17.00 -8.24 -24.78
N GLU A 36 -18.19 -7.66 -24.59
CA GLU A 36 -18.69 -6.60 -25.46
C GLU A 36 -17.84 -5.33 -25.35
N THR A 37 -17.41 -4.98 -24.13
CA THR A 37 -16.50 -3.85 -23.89
C THR A 37 -15.15 -4.08 -24.58
N LEU A 38 -14.59 -5.29 -24.52
CA LEU A 38 -13.34 -5.65 -25.19
C LEU A 38 -13.48 -5.60 -26.71
N ALA A 39 -14.56 -6.14 -27.28
CA ALA A 39 -14.81 -6.11 -28.72
C ALA A 39 -15.00 -4.68 -29.25
N ARG A 40 -15.66 -3.80 -28.49
CA ARG A 40 -15.76 -2.37 -28.82
C ARG A 40 -14.41 -1.67 -28.69
N ALA A 41 -13.64 -1.95 -27.64
CA ALA A 41 -12.31 -1.40 -27.44
C ALA A 41 -11.31 -1.79 -28.53
N GLU A 42 -11.40 -3.02 -29.07
CA GLU A 42 -10.59 -3.44 -30.23
C GLU A 42 -10.81 -2.56 -31.46
N ARG A 43 -12.02 -2.02 -31.62
CA ARG A 43 -12.36 -1.12 -32.73
C ARG A 43 -12.02 0.34 -32.43
N LEU A 44 -12.32 0.80 -31.21
CA LEU A 44 -12.19 2.20 -30.81
C LEU A 44 -10.76 2.60 -30.43
N CYS A 45 -10.05 1.74 -29.69
CA CYS A 45 -8.75 2.05 -29.10
C CYS A 45 -7.82 0.82 -29.01
N PRO A 46 -7.50 0.16 -30.14
CA PRO A 46 -6.76 -1.11 -30.16
C PRO A 46 -5.39 -1.04 -29.46
N ASP A 47 -4.66 0.05 -29.65
CA ASP A 47 -3.34 0.24 -29.01
C ASP A 47 -3.44 0.39 -27.49
N LEU A 48 -4.50 1.07 -27.01
CA LEU A 48 -4.77 1.22 -25.58
C LEU A 48 -5.11 -0.14 -24.96
N LEU A 49 -5.97 -0.91 -25.62
CA LEU A 49 -6.34 -2.26 -25.18
C LEU A 49 -5.14 -3.19 -25.16
N LYS A 50 -4.32 -3.21 -26.22
CA LYS A 50 -3.11 -4.02 -26.29
C LYS A 50 -2.15 -3.70 -25.15
N LEU A 51 -1.91 -2.41 -24.89
CA LEU A 51 -1.02 -2.01 -23.81
C LEU A 51 -1.58 -2.35 -22.41
N ARG A 52 -2.91 -2.26 -22.23
CA ARG A 52 -3.59 -2.71 -21.00
C ARG A 52 -3.37 -4.19 -20.76
N LEU A 53 -3.61 -5.03 -21.77
CA LEU A 53 -3.41 -6.48 -21.67
C LEU A 53 -1.95 -6.85 -21.36
N GLU A 54 -0.99 -6.21 -22.04
CA GLU A 54 0.44 -6.38 -21.76
C GLU A 54 0.80 -5.95 -20.32
N LEU A 55 0.18 -4.89 -19.80
CA LEU A 55 0.36 -4.47 -18.41
C LEU A 55 -0.23 -5.47 -17.43
N ASP A 56 -1.42 -6.00 -17.71
CA ASP A 56 -2.08 -6.99 -16.86
C ASP A 56 -1.26 -8.29 -16.78
N GLU A 57 -0.69 -8.76 -17.89
CA GLU A 57 0.26 -9.88 -17.90
C GLU A 57 1.50 -9.60 -17.05
N LEU A 58 2.09 -8.40 -17.19
CA LEU A 58 3.25 -8.01 -16.38
C LEU A 58 2.89 -7.89 -14.90
N TYR A 59 1.69 -7.41 -14.56
CA TYR A 59 1.20 -7.35 -13.19
C TYR A 59 0.96 -8.74 -12.61
N ALA A 60 0.39 -9.66 -13.40
CA ALA A 60 0.21 -11.06 -13.02
C ALA A 60 1.56 -11.71 -12.72
N HIS A 61 2.55 -11.52 -13.60
CA HIS A 61 3.91 -12.02 -13.38
C HIS A 61 4.57 -11.38 -12.15
N TYR A 62 4.40 -10.06 -11.97
CA TYR A 62 4.92 -9.33 -10.81
C TYR A 62 4.30 -9.81 -9.50
N ARG A 63 2.99 -10.10 -9.50
CA ARG A 63 2.28 -10.72 -8.38
C ARG A 63 2.79 -12.12 -8.10
N GLN A 64 2.90 -12.96 -9.13
CA GLN A 64 3.37 -14.33 -9.00
C GLN A 64 4.77 -14.37 -8.38
N LEU A 65 5.72 -13.56 -8.88
CA LEU A 65 7.08 -13.47 -8.33
C LEU A 65 7.08 -13.10 -6.85
N LYS A 66 6.20 -12.20 -6.43
CA LYS A 66 6.12 -11.69 -5.06
C LYS A 66 5.33 -12.58 -4.11
N LEU A 67 4.49 -13.46 -4.65
CA LEU A 67 3.77 -14.50 -3.91
C LEU A 67 4.54 -15.84 -3.92
N THR A 68 5.71 -15.93 -4.56
CA THR A 68 6.55 -17.13 -4.47
C THR A 68 7.05 -17.34 -3.04
N PHE A 69 6.96 -18.57 -2.57
CA PHE A 69 7.50 -18.97 -1.28
C PHE A 69 8.84 -19.73 -1.45
N GLY A 70 9.64 -19.72 -0.39
CA GLY A 70 11.00 -20.29 -0.37
C GLY A 70 12.13 -19.29 -0.63
N THR A 71 13.27 -19.48 0.04
CA THR A 71 14.38 -18.50 0.02
C THR A 71 15.09 -18.40 -1.33
N ARG A 72 15.21 -19.51 -2.07
CA ARG A 72 15.78 -19.52 -3.42
C ARG A 72 14.87 -18.80 -4.41
N ALA A 73 13.58 -19.10 -4.40
CA ALA A 73 12.59 -18.43 -5.24
C ALA A 73 12.53 -16.92 -4.92
N ALA A 74 12.49 -16.55 -3.64
CA ALA A 74 12.53 -15.15 -3.20
C ALA A 74 13.79 -14.42 -3.69
N ARG A 75 14.97 -15.06 -3.69
CA ARG A 75 16.21 -14.48 -4.22
C ARG A 75 16.15 -14.25 -5.72
N ILE A 76 15.58 -15.19 -6.48
CA ILE A 76 15.39 -15.05 -7.93
C ILE A 76 14.40 -13.91 -8.20
N ALA A 77 13.26 -13.91 -7.50
CA ALA A 77 12.26 -12.85 -7.57
C ALA A 77 12.85 -11.48 -7.23
N ALA A 78 13.71 -11.37 -6.21
CA ALA A 78 14.36 -10.12 -5.82
C ALA A 78 15.28 -9.56 -6.92
N LYS A 79 15.90 -10.41 -7.75
CA LYS A 79 16.70 -9.96 -8.90
C LYS A 79 15.84 -9.48 -10.07
N GLN A 80 14.68 -10.09 -10.28
CA GLN A 80 13.77 -9.79 -11.40
C GLN A 80 12.83 -8.61 -11.10
N THR A 81 12.38 -8.48 -9.85
CA THR A 81 11.40 -7.48 -9.39
C THR A 81 11.77 -6.04 -9.78
N PRO A 82 13.02 -5.54 -9.61
CA PRO A 82 13.33 -4.15 -9.93
C PRO A 82 13.18 -3.83 -11.42
N ARG A 83 13.60 -4.76 -12.30
CA ARG A 83 13.44 -4.60 -13.75
C ARG A 83 11.98 -4.61 -14.16
N LEU A 84 11.20 -5.52 -13.57
CA LEU A 84 9.77 -5.64 -13.82
C LEU A 84 9.01 -4.40 -13.31
N LYS A 85 9.34 -3.89 -12.12
CA LYS A 85 8.77 -2.66 -11.56
C LYS A 85 9.00 -1.46 -12.45
N ARG A 86 10.24 -1.24 -12.93
CA ARG A 86 10.56 -0.15 -13.88
C ARG A 86 9.76 -0.29 -15.19
N THR A 87 9.59 -1.53 -15.66
CA THR A 87 8.81 -1.80 -16.88
C THR A 87 7.32 -1.49 -16.66
N LEU A 88 6.76 -1.88 -15.52
CA LEU A 88 5.39 -1.55 -15.12
C LEU A 88 5.17 -0.04 -14.99
N GLU A 89 6.10 0.69 -14.37
CA GLU A 89 6.03 2.15 -14.26
C GLU A 89 6.08 2.81 -15.65
N LYS A 90 7.00 2.38 -16.51
CA LYS A 90 7.14 2.91 -17.88
C LYS A 90 5.89 2.64 -18.72
N LYS A 91 5.39 1.41 -18.72
CA LYS A 91 4.18 1.04 -19.48
C LYS A 91 2.93 1.67 -18.87
N GLY A 92 2.84 1.82 -17.55
CA GLY A 92 1.75 2.50 -16.88
C GLY A 92 1.66 3.99 -17.26
N LEU A 93 2.81 4.67 -17.38
CA LEU A 93 2.86 6.04 -17.92
C LEU A 93 2.45 6.09 -19.40
N ALA A 94 2.87 5.11 -20.20
CA ALA A 94 2.45 5.02 -21.59
C ALA A 94 0.94 4.79 -21.73
N LEU A 95 0.34 3.96 -20.87
CA LEU A 95 -1.10 3.71 -20.83
C LEU A 95 -1.86 4.99 -20.52
N LYS A 96 -1.44 5.76 -19.50
CA LYS A 96 -2.05 7.06 -19.17
C LYS A 96 -2.01 8.02 -20.36
N LYS A 97 -0.86 8.13 -21.04
CA LYS A 97 -0.73 9.00 -22.21
C LYS A 97 -1.60 8.55 -23.38
N LEU A 98 -1.70 7.26 -23.66
CA LEU A 98 -2.58 6.73 -24.70
C LEU A 98 -4.06 6.91 -24.32
N HIS A 99 -4.39 6.76 -23.05
CA HIS A 99 -5.72 6.95 -22.53
C HIS A 99 -6.19 8.40 -22.70
N GLU A 100 -5.36 9.37 -22.30
CA GLU A 100 -5.61 10.80 -22.52
C GLU A 100 -5.76 11.13 -24.00
N LYS A 101 -4.91 10.59 -24.86
CA LYS A 101 -4.99 10.77 -26.33
C LYS A 101 -6.25 10.18 -26.94
N ALA A 102 -6.75 9.06 -26.41
CA ALA A 102 -7.98 8.42 -26.88
C ALA A 102 -9.24 9.15 -26.38
N LEU A 103 -9.20 9.72 -25.17
CA LEU A 103 -10.33 10.48 -24.61
C LEU A 103 -10.48 11.88 -25.22
N ALA A 104 -9.38 12.60 -25.45
CA ALA A 104 -9.42 13.99 -25.93
C ALA A 104 -10.30 14.25 -27.17
N PRO A 105 -10.28 13.42 -28.24
CA PRO A 105 -11.17 13.64 -29.38
C PRO A 105 -12.64 13.36 -29.03
N LEU A 106 -12.93 12.37 -28.17
CA LEU A 106 -14.29 12.04 -27.76
C LEU A 106 -14.89 13.17 -26.93
N THR A 107 -14.15 13.67 -25.93
CA THR A 107 -14.62 14.78 -25.09
C THR A 107 -14.85 16.04 -25.91
N SER A 108 -13.94 16.38 -26.83
CA SER A 108 -14.10 17.54 -27.72
C SER A 108 -15.28 17.38 -28.67
N GLN A 109 -15.56 16.17 -29.18
CA GLN A 109 -16.74 15.91 -30.00
C GLN A 109 -18.04 16.04 -29.20
N THR A 110 -18.08 15.48 -27.98
CA THR A 110 -19.23 15.59 -27.08
C THR A 110 -19.54 17.06 -26.76
N GLU A 111 -18.53 17.87 -26.45
CA GLU A 111 -18.71 19.31 -26.20
C GLU A 111 -19.26 20.06 -27.43
N ARG A 112 -18.77 19.74 -28.63
CA ARG A 112 -19.27 20.34 -29.87
C ARG A 112 -20.73 19.98 -30.13
N ILE A 113 -21.09 18.71 -29.97
CA ILE A 113 -22.47 18.26 -30.21
C ILE A 113 -23.42 18.82 -29.16
N LYS A 114 -23.03 18.87 -27.88
CA LYS A 114 -23.82 19.55 -26.82
C LYS A 114 -24.01 21.04 -27.11
N LYS A 115 -23.02 21.69 -27.71
CA LYS A 115 -23.15 23.10 -28.16
C LYS A 115 -24.14 23.24 -29.32
N ASP A 116 -24.14 22.29 -30.25
CA ASP A 116 -25.08 22.30 -31.38
C ASP A 116 -26.51 21.91 -30.96
N GLU A 117 -26.65 20.99 -30.01
CA GLU A 117 -27.89 20.70 -29.29
C GLU A 117 -28.46 21.96 -28.64
N GLY A 118 -27.65 22.67 -27.85
CA GLY A 118 -28.07 23.92 -27.21
C GLY A 118 -28.54 24.99 -28.21
N LYS A 119 -27.84 25.16 -29.34
CA LYS A 119 -28.29 26.08 -30.41
C LYS A 119 -29.61 25.63 -31.04
N LEU A 120 -29.82 24.33 -31.20
CA LEU A 120 -31.05 23.79 -31.78
C LEU A 120 -32.22 24.00 -30.82
N LEU A 121 -32.05 23.70 -29.53
CA LEU A 121 -33.03 23.95 -28.48
C LEU A 121 -33.37 25.45 -28.36
N GLU A 122 -32.38 26.35 -28.44
CA GLU A 122 -32.64 27.79 -28.47
C GLU A 122 -33.47 28.22 -29.70
N ARG A 123 -33.29 27.57 -30.85
CA ARG A 123 -34.07 27.85 -32.06
C ARG A 123 -35.50 27.34 -31.93
N ILE A 124 -35.67 26.14 -31.39
CA ILE A 124 -36.97 25.51 -31.10
C ILE A 124 -37.75 26.40 -30.15
N SER A 125 -37.15 26.78 -29.01
CA SER A 125 -37.78 27.68 -28.02
C SER A 125 -38.20 29.01 -28.65
N LYS A 126 -37.36 29.66 -29.48
CA LYS A 126 -37.74 30.91 -30.18
C LYS A 126 -38.87 30.74 -31.20
N LEU A 127 -39.08 29.54 -31.74
CA LEU A 127 -40.16 29.25 -32.68
C LEU A 127 -41.46 28.93 -31.93
N GLU A 128 -41.37 28.20 -30.82
CA GLU A 128 -42.48 27.95 -29.89
C GLU A 128 -43.03 29.25 -29.30
N ASP A 129 -42.14 30.16 -28.85
CA ASP A 129 -42.51 31.49 -28.37
C ASP A 129 -43.27 32.32 -29.42
N ARG A 130 -43.06 32.00 -30.71
CA ARG A 130 -43.73 32.64 -31.86
C ARG A 130 -44.92 31.83 -32.37
N GLY A 131 -45.34 30.77 -31.67
CA GLY A 131 -46.45 29.89 -32.03
C GLY A 131 -46.24 29.12 -33.35
N ARG A 132 -44.99 28.85 -33.74
CA ARG A 132 -44.66 28.12 -34.98
C ARG A 132 -44.40 26.65 -34.68
N ASP A 133 -44.75 25.80 -35.65
CA ASP A 133 -44.48 24.37 -35.59
C ASP A 133 -42.97 24.06 -35.60
N THR A 134 -42.55 23.24 -34.64
CA THR A 134 -41.17 22.80 -34.39
C THR A 134 -40.94 21.33 -34.74
N SER A 135 -41.98 20.59 -35.15
CA SER A 135 -41.93 19.14 -35.45
C SER A 135 -40.82 18.73 -36.43
N LYS A 136 -40.44 19.63 -37.35
CA LYS A 136 -39.34 19.41 -38.30
C LYS A 136 -37.95 19.31 -37.66
N TYR A 137 -37.79 19.71 -36.41
CA TYR A 137 -36.52 19.64 -35.67
C TYR A 137 -36.41 18.41 -34.76
N ASP A 138 -37.50 17.67 -34.53
CA ASP A 138 -37.51 16.48 -33.67
C ASP A 138 -36.53 15.42 -34.21
N ALA A 139 -36.57 15.16 -35.52
CA ALA A 139 -35.64 14.23 -36.16
C ALA A 139 -34.17 14.71 -36.13
N GLU A 140 -33.90 16.01 -36.00
CA GLU A 140 -32.55 16.53 -35.79
C GLU A 140 -32.10 16.38 -34.34
N LEU A 141 -33.00 16.60 -33.37
CA LEU A 141 -32.74 16.33 -31.95
C LEU A 141 -32.47 14.85 -31.70
N ASP A 142 -33.28 13.95 -32.25
CA ASP A 142 -33.09 12.50 -32.10
C ASP A 142 -31.72 12.04 -32.63
N LYS A 143 -31.27 12.62 -33.75
CA LYS A 143 -29.92 12.34 -34.29
C LYS A 143 -28.82 12.86 -33.38
N ILE A 144 -29.01 14.02 -32.76
CA ILE A 144 -28.05 14.60 -31.81
C ILE A 144 -27.97 13.73 -30.55
N VAL A 145 -29.12 13.33 -30.00
CA VAL A 145 -29.21 12.47 -28.82
C VAL A 145 -28.55 11.11 -29.09
N ALA A 146 -28.90 10.44 -30.18
CA ALA A 146 -28.29 9.16 -30.55
C ALA A 146 -26.76 9.28 -30.68
N ARG A 147 -26.27 10.37 -31.27
CA ARG A 147 -24.83 10.60 -31.42
C ARG A 147 -24.12 10.91 -30.10
N LEU A 148 -24.81 11.56 -29.15
CA LEU A 148 -24.29 11.76 -27.80
C LEU A 148 -24.21 10.43 -27.05
N GLU A 149 -25.23 9.57 -27.15
CA GLU A 149 -25.21 8.23 -26.56
C GLU A 149 -24.07 7.36 -27.12
N GLU A 150 -23.82 7.41 -28.43
CA GLU A 150 -22.69 6.73 -29.06
C GLU A 150 -21.34 7.24 -28.52
N LEU A 151 -21.19 8.54 -28.31
CA LEU A 151 -19.97 9.13 -27.76
C LEU A 151 -19.78 8.85 -26.27
N GLU A 152 -20.85 8.86 -25.49
CA GLU A 152 -20.83 8.51 -24.07
C GLU A 152 -20.43 7.04 -23.89
N THR A 153 -21.03 6.13 -24.65
CA THR A 153 -20.65 4.70 -24.63
C THR A 153 -19.21 4.46 -25.11
N ALA A 154 -18.73 5.22 -26.11
CA ALA A 154 -17.33 5.16 -26.54
C ALA A 154 -16.38 5.70 -25.44
N THR A 155 -16.76 6.78 -24.77
CA THR A 155 -15.99 7.39 -23.67
C THR A 155 -15.87 6.43 -22.51
N GLU A 156 -16.99 5.85 -22.05
CA GLU A 156 -17.00 4.83 -20.99
C GLU A 156 -16.12 3.62 -21.35
N THR A 157 -16.13 3.18 -22.60
CA THR A 157 -15.29 2.08 -23.08
C THR A 157 -13.81 2.43 -22.93
N VAL A 158 -13.41 3.63 -23.37
CA VAL A 158 -12.02 4.11 -23.27
C VAL A 158 -11.60 4.28 -21.81
N GLU A 159 -12.48 4.79 -20.94
CA GLU A 159 -12.26 4.90 -19.49
C GLU A 159 -12.03 3.54 -18.83
N ARG A 160 -12.88 2.56 -19.12
CA ARG A 160 -12.72 1.20 -18.56
C ARG A 160 -11.40 0.54 -18.98
N VAL A 161 -10.96 0.75 -20.23
CA VAL A 161 -9.72 0.17 -20.76
C VAL A 161 -8.49 0.96 -20.29
N GLY A 162 -8.62 2.26 -20.02
CA GLY A 162 -7.54 3.10 -19.51
C GLY A 162 -7.03 2.72 -18.12
N VAL A 163 -7.79 1.90 -17.39
CA VAL A 163 -7.45 1.44 -16.04
C VAL A 163 -6.98 -0.04 -16.08
N PRO A 164 -5.75 -0.34 -15.59
CA PRO A 164 -5.29 -1.72 -15.43
C PRO A 164 -6.21 -2.49 -14.49
N MET A 165 -6.48 -3.78 -14.77
CA MET A 165 -7.33 -4.60 -13.90
C MET A 165 -6.69 -4.83 -12.52
N PHE A 166 -5.37 -4.92 -12.50
CA PHE A 166 -4.64 -5.17 -11.26
C PHE A 166 -4.22 -3.85 -10.60
N SER A 167 -4.61 -3.66 -9.34
CA SER A 167 -4.18 -2.50 -8.57
C SER A 167 -2.65 -2.46 -8.43
N THR A 168 -2.11 -1.24 -8.49
CA THR A 168 -0.69 -0.93 -8.31
C THR A 168 -0.24 -1.02 -6.85
N LYS A 169 -1.13 -1.40 -5.92
CA LYS A 169 -0.76 -1.61 -4.51
C LYS A 169 0.41 -2.59 -4.48
N GLY A 170 1.49 -2.21 -3.78
CA GLY A 170 2.71 -3.00 -3.72
C GLY A 170 2.37 -4.45 -3.35
N THR A 171 2.87 -5.41 -4.10
CA THR A 171 2.57 -6.84 -3.92
C THR A 171 2.89 -7.38 -2.53
N GLU A 172 3.80 -6.72 -1.81
CA GLU A 172 4.05 -6.96 -0.38
C GLU A 172 2.80 -6.70 0.47
N HIS A 173 1.97 -5.72 0.11
CA HIS A 173 0.70 -5.44 0.77
C HIS A 173 -0.31 -6.56 0.52
N LEU A 174 -0.30 -7.17 -0.68
CA LEU A 174 -1.16 -8.32 -0.98
C LEU A 174 -0.72 -9.55 -0.17
N ALA A 175 0.58 -9.86 -0.18
CA ALA A 175 1.14 -10.96 0.61
C ALA A 175 0.84 -10.78 2.10
N LEU A 176 1.03 -9.57 2.64
CA LEU A 176 0.69 -9.26 4.03
C LEU A 176 -0.80 -9.27 4.31
N ASN A 177 -1.65 -8.83 3.38
CA ASN A 177 -3.10 -8.93 3.55
C ASN A 177 -3.53 -10.39 3.72
N HIS A 178 -2.95 -11.32 2.96
CA HIS A 178 -3.21 -12.75 3.14
C HIS A 178 -2.67 -13.29 4.47
N LEU A 179 -1.51 -12.82 4.92
CA LEU A 179 -0.85 -13.31 6.14
C LEU A 179 -1.41 -12.72 7.45
N ILE A 180 -1.76 -11.43 7.44
CA ILE A 180 -2.18 -10.64 8.62
C ILE A 180 -3.70 -10.51 8.69
N LYS A 181 -4.38 -10.61 7.54
CA LYS A 181 -5.84 -10.48 7.38
C LYS A 181 -6.36 -9.24 8.10
N PRO A 182 -5.93 -8.02 7.71
CA PRO A 182 -6.48 -6.80 8.28
C PRO A 182 -7.97 -6.70 7.91
N ASP A 183 -8.77 -6.16 8.84
CA ASP A 183 -10.11 -5.67 8.49
C ASP A 183 -10.02 -4.34 7.70
N GLU A 184 -11.13 -3.86 7.14
CA GLU A 184 -11.18 -2.62 6.34
C GLU A 184 -10.62 -1.41 7.10
N ARG A 185 -10.83 -1.35 8.42
CA ARG A 185 -10.36 -0.28 9.29
C ARG A 185 -8.86 -0.38 9.59
N GLU A 186 -8.30 -1.58 9.51
CA GLU A 186 -6.90 -1.92 9.73
C GLU A 186 -6.04 -1.76 8.46
N GLU A 187 -6.62 -1.79 7.24
CA GLU A 187 -5.86 -1.68 5.98
C GLU A 187 -4.99 -0.41 5.90
N ALA A 188 -5.56 0.75 6.23
CA ALA A 188 -4.84 2.01 6.23
C ALA A 188 -3.69 2.02 7.26
N THR A 189 -3.91 1.41 8.43
CA THR A 189 -2.90 1.26 9.47
C THR A 189 -1.78 0.32 9.02
N LEU A 190 -2.11 -0.81 8.38
CA LEU A 190 -1.13 -1.73 7.81
C LEU A 190 -0.29 -1.03 6.73
N SER A 191 -0.92 -0.31 5.80
CA SER A 191 -0.25 0.53 4.80
C SER A 191 0.73 1.51 5.45
N SER A 192 0.33 2.19 6.53
CA SER A 192 1.23 3.09 7.26
C SER A 192 2.39 2.35 7.92
N LEU A 193 2.17 1.16 8.49
CA LEU A 193 3.22 0.37 9.12
C LEU A 193 4.24 -0.12 8.09
N MET A 194 3.78 -0.58 6.92
CA MET A 194 4.65 -0.98 5.82
C MET A 194 5.57 0.16 5.38
N LYS A 195 5.03 1.37 5.24
CA LYS A 195 5.79 2.55 4.81
C LYS A 195 6.81 2.98 5.85
N LYS A 196 6.43 2.99 7.15
CA LYS A 196 7.30 3.45 8.24
C LYS A 196 8.34 2.40 8.64
N PHE A 197 8.02 1.12 8.51
CA PHE A 197 8.81 0.00 9.03
C PHE A 197 9.00 -1.11 7.98
N PRO A 198 9.64 -0.83 6.83
CA PRO A 198 9.78 -1.82 5.75
C PRO A 198 10.56 -3.08 6.18
N LYS A 199 11.51 -2.95 7.11
CA LYS A 199 12.25 -4.10 7.67
C LYS A 199 11.34 -5.09 8.41
N LEU A 200 10.25 -4.62 9.02
CA LEU A 200 9.28 -5.49 9.69
C LEU A 200 8.61 -6.43 8.68
N ILE A 201 8.28 -5.89 7.51
CA ILE A 201 7.69 -6.62 6.40
C ILE A 201 8.68 -7.64 5.85
N GLU A 202 9.92 -7.22 5.62
CA GLU A 202 10.99 -8.08 5.12
C GLU A 202 11.20 -9.30 6.05
N TYR A 203 11.28 -9.09 7.36
CA TYR A 203 11.42 -10.19 8.31
C TYR A 203 10.20 -11.11 8.31
N ARG A 204 8.98 -10.57 8.24
CA ARG A 204 7.77 -11.40 8.22
C ARG A 204 7.70 -12.26 6.97
N LEU A 205 7.94 -11.69 5.78
CA LEU A 205 7.96 -12.44 4.53
C LEU A 205 9.09 -13.47 4.51
N LYS A 206 10.27 -13.12 5.04
CA LYS A 206 11.39 -14.05 5.18
C LYS A 206 11.07 -15.26 6.07
N LEU A 207 10.26 -15.09 7.12
CA LEU A 207 9.80 -16.22 7.93
C LEU A 207 8.88 -17.15 7.13
N GLU A 208 7.97 -16.60 6.32
CA GLU A 208 7.12 -17.45 5.47
C GLU A 208 7.93 -18.19 4.42
N HIS A 209 8.94 -17.55 3.82
CA HIS A 209 9.87 -18.25 2.91
C HIS A 209 10.60 -19.40 3.61
N LEU A 210 11.10 -19.19 4.84
CA LEU A 210 11.78 -20.23 5.60
C LEU A 210 10.85 -21.34 6.09
N ARG A 211 9.58 -21.03 6.42
CA ARG A 211 8.55 -22.03 6.76
C ARG A 211 8.25 -22.94 5.58
N HIS A 212 8.13 -22.35 4.39
CA HIS A 212 7.99 -23.11 3.16
C HIS A 212 9.21 -24.00 2.91
N ASP A 213 10.43 -23.45 3.00
CA ASP A 213 11.66 -24.23 2.84
C ASP A 213 11.75 -25.39 3.85
N LEU A 214 11.31 -25.17 5.10
CA LEU A 214 11.26 -26.21 6.13
C LEU A 214 10.26 -27.32 5.78
N ALA A 215 9.07 -26.96 5.27
CA ALA A 215 8.06 -27.92 4.84
C ALA A 215 8.57 -28.77 3.67
N THR A 216 9.19 -28.14 2.66
CA THR A 216 9.82 -28.84 1.53
C THR A 216 10.99 -29.71 1.98
N ALA A 217 11.79 -29.26 2.95
CA ALA A 217 12.90 -30.05 3.49
C ALA A 217 12.45 -31.28 4.30
N ARG A 218 11.29 -31.22 4.97
CA ARG A 218 10.70 -32.32 5.74
C ARG A 218 9.92 -33.31 4.88
N SER A 219 9.40 -32.86 3.74
CA SER A 219 8.70 -33.67 2.75
C SER A 219 9.33 -33.45 1.37
N PRO A 220 10.54 -33.97 1.13
CA PRO A 220 11.21 -33.80 -0.14
C PRO A 220 10.39 -34.48 -1.24
N ASP A 221 10.03 -33.70 -2.25
CA ASP A 221 9.39 -34.21 -3.46
C ASP A 221 10.40 -35.11 -4.21
N PRO A 222 10.09 -36.40 -4.47
CA PRO A 222 11.01 -37.31 -5.14
C PRO A 222 11.40 -36.84 -6.56
N GLU A 223 10.60 -35.99 -7.20
CA GLU A 223 10.91 -35.43 -8.53
C GLU A 223 11.77 -34.15 -8.47
N SER A 224 11.97 -33.57 -7.28
CA SER A 224 12.73 -32.35 -7.11
C SER A 224 14.25 -32.60 -7.25
N ARG A 225 14.83 -32.18 -8.37
CA ARG A 225 16.29 -32.17 -8.63
C ARG A 225 17.12 -31.24 -7.72
N ALA A 226 16.50 -30.49 -6.79
CA ALA A 226 17.22 -29.61 -5.89
C ALA A 226 17.81 -30.39 -4.70
N ALA A 227 19.08 -30.13 -4.35
CA ALA A 227 19.69 -30.69 -3.14
C ALA A 227 18.82 -30.35 -1.91
N PRO A 228 18.48 -31.34 -1.06
CA PRO A 228 17.64 -31.11 0.11
C PRO A 228 18.33 -30.12 1.05
N LEU A 229 17.63 -29.02 1.38
CA LEU A 229 18.07 -28.10 2.41
C LEU A 229 18.08 -28.83 3.75
N SER A 230 19.19 -28.78 4.49
CA SER A 230 19.24 -29.34 5.85
C SER A 230 18.18 -28.64 6.73
N PRO A 231 17.19 -29.36 7.29
CA PRO A 231 16.14 -28.78 8.11
C PRO A 231 16.70 -27.97 9.29
N GLU A 232 17.76 -28.47 9.93
CA GLU A 232 18.44 -27.79 11.05
C GLU A 232 18.96 -26.40 10.70
N LYS A 233 19.55 -26.25 9.50
CA LYS A 233 20.06 -24.94 9.02
C LYS A 233 18.91 -23.97 8.76
N VAL A 234 17.78 -24.46 8.25
CA VAL A 234 16.56 -23.65 8.04
C VAL A 234 15.98 -23.23 9.39
N GLU A 235 15.85 -24.14 10.35
CA GLU A 235 15.35 -23.83 11.70
C GLU A 235 16.24 -22.81 12.43
N LYS A 236 17.57 -22.97 12.37
CA LYS A 236 18.51 -21.99 12.95
C LYS A 236 18.33 -20.61 12.33
N SER A 237 18.11 -20.55 11.02
CA SER A 237 17.83 -19.30 10.30
C SER A 237 16.48 -18.71 10.69
N MET A 238 15.43 -19.54 10.84
CA MET A 238 14.11 -19.11 11.32
C MET A 238 14.22 -18.46 12.69
N ARG A 239 14.87 -19.12 13.67
CA ARG A 239 15.05 -18.58 15.02
C ARG A 239 15.75 -17.22 15.03
N SER A 240 16.74 -17.02 14.15
CA SER A 240 17.45 -15.75 14.00
C SER A 240 16.55 -14.64 13.45
N VAL A 241 15.77 -14.95 12.41
CA VAL A 241 14.81 -14.01 11.82
C VAL A 241 13.68 -13.70 12.80
N GLU A 242 13.15 -14.69 13.52
CA GLU A 242 12.12 -14.51 14.55
C GLU A 242 12.61 -13.63 15.70
N ARG A 243 13.87 -13.78 16.13
CA ARG A 243 14.47 -12.89 17.12
C ARG A 243 14.55 -11.45 16.60
N SER A 244 14.95 -11.28 15.34
CA SER A 244 15.05 -9.96 14.70
C SER A 244 13.67 -9.31 14.54
N LEU A 245 12.67 -10.10 14.15
CA LEU A 245 11.28 -9.68 14.05
C LEU A 245 10.73 -9.26 15.42
N ARG A 246 10.90 -10.08 16.45
CA ARG A 246 10.48 -9.77 17.83
C ARG A 246 11.13 -8.49 18.35
N ASN A 247 12.44 -8.32 18.14
CA ASN A 247 13.15 -7.10 18.53
C ASN A 247 12.63 -5.88 17.75
N GLY A 248 12.33 -6.03 16.46
CA GLY A 248 11.74 -4.98 15.62
C GLY A 248 10.35 -4.58 16.12
N VAL A 249 9.47 -5.56 16.33
CA VAL A 249 8.12 -5.36 16.91
C VAL A 249 8.23 -4.65 18.25
N GLY A 250 9.10 -5.10 19.16
CA GLY A 250 9.24 -4.49 20.48
C GLY A 250 9.68 -3.02 20.44
N LYS A 251 10.58 -2.65 19.52
CA LYS A 251 10.98 -1.24 19.31
C LYS A 251 9.84 -0.37 18.80
N ILE A 252 9.00 -0.90 17.92
CA ILE A 252 7.85 -0.19 17.37
C ILE A 252 6.74 -0.09 18.40
N ARG A 253 6.49 -1.17 19.16
CA ARG A 253 5.44 -1.27 20.18
C ARG A 253 5.68 -0.31 21.35
N ALA A 254 6.91 -0.18 21.81
CA ALA A 254 7.22 0.57 23.04
C ALA A 254 6.73 2.04 23.05
N PRO A 255 6.87 2.84 21.97
CA PRO A 255 6.23 4.15 21.86
C PRO A 255 4.70 4.10 22.00
N TYR A 256 4.03 3.15 21.37
CA TYR A 256 2.57 3.00 21.44
C TYR A 256 2.10 2.57 22.83
N ASP A 257 2.82 1.66 23.50
CA ASP A 257 2.53 1.28 24.88
C ASP A 257 2.68 2.46 25.85
N LYS A 258 3.68 3.34 25.62
CA LYS A 258 3.85 4.59 26.39
C LYS A 258 2.71 5.56 26.12
N GLN A 259 2.36 5.77 24.86
CA GLN A 259 1.23 6.61 24.45
C GLN A 259 -0.07 6.14 25.08
N LEU A 260 -0.34 4.82 25.08
CA LEU A 260 -1.53 4.26 25.71
C LEU A 260 -1.57 4.58 27.21
N ALA A 261 -0.45 4.38 27.91
CA ALA A 261 -0.35 4.69 29.35
C ALA A 261 -0.48 6.19 29.66
N GLU A 262 -0.01 7.08 28.78
CA GLU A 262 -0.20 8.53 28.90
C GLU A 262 -1.65 8.92 28.65
N ILE A 263 -2.29 8.34 27.63
CA ILE A 263 -3.70 8.58 27.34
C ILE A 263 -4.58 8.11 28.48
N THR A 264 -4.36 6.92 29.07
CA THR A 264 -5.13 6.45 30.23
C THR A 264 -5.05 7.45 31.41
N LYS A 265 -3.87 8.01 31.68
CA LYS A 265 -3.73 9.04 32.73
C LYS A 265 -4.45 10.35 32.38
N LEU A 266 -4.53 10.71 31.10
CA LEU A 266 -5.24 11.91 30.65
C LEU A 266 -6.75 11.70 30.70
N ASP A 267 -7.21 10.50 30.33
CA ASP A 267 -8.60 10.05 30.40
C ASP A 267 -9.12 10.11 31.84
N GLU A 268 -8.38 9.54 32.80
CA GLU A 268 -8.68 9.63 34.23
C GLU A 268 -8.79 11.11 34.71
N LYS A 269 -7.86 11.97 34.27
CA LYS A 269 -7.85 13.39 34.63
C LYS A 269 -9.02 14.17 34.02
N LEU A 270 -9.39 13.88 32.77
CA LEU A 270 -10.46 14.57 32.07
C LEU A 270 -11.82 14.09 32.54
N THR A 271 -11.99 12.80 32.80
CA THR A 271 -13.21 12.23 33.40
C THR A 271 -13.48 12.89 34.75
N ALA A 272 -12.48 12.98 35.62
CA ALA A 272 -12.61 13.71 36.90
C ALA A 272 -12.93 15.20 36.73
N LYS A 273 -12.52 15.84 35.61
CA LYS A 273 -12.87 17.24 35.30
C LYS A 273 -14.30 17.38 34.78
N VAL A 274 -14.77 16.43 33.96
CA VAL A 274 -16.17 16.37 33.50
C VAL A 274 -17.10 16.22 34.70
N GLU A 275 -16.83 15.25 35.57
CA GLU A 275 -17.63 15.00 36.78
C GLU A 275 -17.70 16.23 37.70
N ARG A 276 -16.58 16.95 37.89
CA ARG A 276 -16.54 18.20 38.68
C ARG A 276 -17.21 19.39 37.99
N ALA A 277 -17.20 19.43 36.65
CA ALA A 277 -17.80 20.52 35.89
C ALA A 277 -19.33 20.40 35.81
N GLY A 278 -19.87 19.19 35.88
CA GLY A 278 -21.31 18.92 35.86
C GLY A 278 -21.99 19.44 34.59
N ALA A 279 -23.08 20.19 34.73
CA ALA A 279 -23.86 20.74 33.60
C ALA A 279 -23.29 22.04 32.99
N ARG A 280 -22.09 22.48 33.39
CA ARG A 280 -21.49 23.73 32.88
C ARG A 280 -21.01 23.57 31.43
N ALA A 281 -20.99 24.67 30.67
CA ALA A 281 -20.47 24.69 29.29
C ALA A 281 -19.01 24.21 29.16
N SER A 282 -18.21 24.28 30.24
CA SER A 282 -16.87 23.71 30.29
C SER A 282 -16.84 22.17 30.26
N ALA A 283 -17.89 21.50 30.74
CA ALA A 283 -18.03 20.05 30.68
C ALA A 283 -18.14 19.55 29.23
N LEU A 284 -18.82 20.30 28.36
CA LEU A 284 -18.90 19.98 26.92
C LEU A 284 -17.51 19.99 26.25
N LYS A 285 -16.64 20.95 26.61
CA LYS A 285 -15.26 21.00 26.12
C LYS A 285 -14.44 19.80 26.60
N TYR A 286 -14.57 19.40 27.87
CA TYR A 286 -13.88 18.22 28.39
C TYR A 286 -14.44 16.91 27.81
N GLN A 287 -15.74 16.85 27.53
CA GLN A 287 -16.37 15.71 26.87
C GLN A 287 -15.89 15.55 25.43
N GLN A 288 -15.76 16.64 24.67
CA GLN A 288 -15.14 16.62 23.35
C GLN A 288 -13.70 16.11 23.41
N GLN A 289 -12.91 16.56 24.40
CA GLN A 289 -11.54 16.07 24.60
C GLN A 289 -11.48 14.57 24.96
N LEU A 290 -12.46 14.05 25.72
CA LEU A 290 -12.57 12.62 25.99
C LEU A 290 -12.90 11.83 24.73
N ASN A 291 -13.81 12.31 23.89
CA ASN A 291 -14.13 11.68 22.60
C ASN A 291 -12.90 11.63 21.67
N ASP A 292 -12.15 12.73 21.59
CA ASP A 292 -10.90 12.78 20.83
C ASP A 292 -9.83 11.81 21.37
N LEU A 293 -9.75 11.66 22.70
CA LEU A 293 -8.86 10.68 23.33
C LEU A 293 -9.32 9.25 23.04
N ALA A 294 -10.63 8.95 23.11
CA ALA A 294 -11.18 7.63 22.80
C ALA A 294 -10.83 7.20 21.37
N ALA A 295 -10.97 8.11 20.39
CA ALA A 295 -10.56 7.86 19.01
C ALA A 295 -9.04 7.59 18.89
N LYS A 296 -8.20 8.34 19.62
CA LYS A 296 -6.75 8.10 19.68
C LYS A 296 -6.41 6.75 20.32
N VAL A 297 -7.09 6.36 21.41
CA VAL A 297 -6.92 5.04 22.04
C VAL A 297 -7.26 3.94 21.05
N GLU A 298 -8.35 4.07 20.31
CA GLU A 298 -8.74 3.08 19.30
C GLU A 298 -7.66 2.92 18.22
N GLY A 299 -7.14 4.03 17.69
CA GLY A 299 -6.05 4.00 16.70
C GLY A 299 -4.76 3.34 17.22
N VAL A 300 -4.39 3.63 18.47
CA VAL A 300 -3.23 2.99 19.14
C VAL A 300 -3.47 1.49 19.34
N LYS A 301 -4.64 1.10 19.87
CA LYS A 301 -5.02 -0.30 20.07
C LYS A 301 -5.03 -1.08 18.75
N ARG A 302 -5.56 -0.49 17.67
CA ARG A 302 -5.57 -1.09 16.33
C ARG A 302 -4.15 -1.35 15.83
N THR A 303 -3.25 -0.38 16.01
CA THR A 303 -1.84 -0.52 15.64
C THR A 303 -1.16 -1.64 16.44
N LEU A 304 -1.38 -1.69 17.77
CA LEU A 304 -0.83 -2.73 18.64
C LEU A 304 -1.34 -4.13 18.26
N LYS A 305 -2.64 -4.27 17.98
CA LYS A 305 -3.27 -5.52 17.53
C LYS A 305 -2.66 -6.02 16.22
N LEU A 306 -2.38 -5.12 15.26
CA LEU A 306 -1.68 -5.48 14.03
C LEU A 306 -0.25 -5.95 14.31
N LEU A 307 0.50 -5.25 15.18
CA LEU A 307 1.86 -5.65 15.57
C LEU A 307 1.89 -7.02 16.27
N ASP A 308 0.85 -7.37 17.03
CA ASP A 308 0.70 -8.69 17.63
C ASP A 308 0.55 -9.78 16.56
N ARG A 309 -0.17 -9.51 15.47
CA ARG A 309 -0.27 -10.45 14.32
C ARG A 309 1.04 -10.60 13.55
N PHE A 310 1.89 -9.57 13.53
CA PHE A 310 3.24 -9.69 12.95
C PHE A 310 4.10 -10.70 13.73
N SER A 311 4.00 -10.70 15.06
CA SER A 311 4.77 -11.58 15.94
C SER A 311 3.90 -12.10 17.10
N PRO A 312 3.10 -13.16 16.88
CA PRO A 312 2.18 -13.70 17.90
C PRO A 312 2.89 -14.12 19.20
N ASP A 313 4.14 -14.60 19.09
CA ASP A 313 4.95 -15.04 20.24
C ASP A 313 5.70 -13.89 20.94
N TYR A 314 5.41 -12.63 20.58
CA TYR A 314 6.01 -11.51 21.27
C TYR A 314 5.40 -11.38 22.67
N LYS A 315 6.22 -11.66 23.69
CA LYS A 315 5.94 -11.30 25.07
C LYS A 315 6.65 -10.00 25.38
N ALA A 316 5.91 -8.96 25.74
CA ALA A 316 6.50 -7.71 26.18
C ALA A 316 7.48 -7.99 27.32
N PRO A 317 8.71 -7.45 27.28
CA PRO A 317 9.65 -7.67 28.36
C PRO A 317 9.02 -7.16 29.65
N ALA A 318 8.88 -8.03 30.65
CA ALA A 318 8.37 -7.64 31.95
C ALA A 318 9.16 -6.41 32.41
N LYS A 319 8.45 -5.33 32.78
CA LYS A 319 9.09 -4.12 33.32
C LYS A 319 9.92 -4.57 34.53
N LYS A 320 11.23 -4.76 34.34
CA LYS A 320 12.14 -4.96 35.46
C LYS A 320 11.98 -3.70 36.31
N LYS A 321 11.35 -3.83 37.48
CA LYS A 321 11.46 -2.83 38.54
C LYS A 321 12.96 -2.60 38.69
N ARG A 322 13.46 -1.45 38.26
CA ARG A 322 14.83 -1.03 38.59
C ARG A 322 14.89 -1.09 40.10
N SER A 323 15.52 -2.12 40.67
CA SER A 323 15.88 -2.09 42.07
C SER A 323 16.71 -0.82 42.23
N LYS A 324 16.28 0.07 43.12
CA LYS A 324 17.08 1.22 43.54
C LYS A 324 18.40 0.65 44.06
N LYS A 325 19.43 0.61 43.21
CA LYS A 325 20.79 0.31 43.64
C LYS A 325 21.12 1.45 44.59
N LYS A 326 21.13 1.18 45.90
CA LYS A 326 21.51 2.14 46.94
C LYS A 326 22.84 2.77 46.48
N ALA A 327 22.81 4.06 46.18
CA ALA A 327 24.04 4.80 45.91
C ALA A 327 24.91 4.68 47.17
N LYS A 328 26.10 4.08 47.01
CA LYS A 328 27.11 4.06 48.06
C LYS A 328 27.54 5.53 48.25
N PRO A 329 27.50 6.10 49.47
CA PRO A 329 27.90 7.49 49.66
C PRO A 329 29.38 7.65 49.30
N PRO A 330 29.78 8.80 48.70
CA PRO A 330 31.17 9.05 48.37
C PRO A 330 32.01 9.13 49.65
N ALA A 331 33.18 8.49 49.62
CA ALA A 331 34.14 8.53 50.71
C ALA A 331 34.58 9.98 50.97
N LYS A 332 34.51 10.40 52.24
CA LYS A 332 35.11 11.66 52.71
C LYS A 332 36.62 11.60 52.46
N LYS A 333 37.14 12.54 51.67
CA LYS A 333 38.57 12.86 51.64
C LYS A 333 38.89 13.64 52.90
N ALA A 334 39.86 13.16 53.67
CA ALA A 334 40.53 13.94 54.70
C ALA A 334 41.73 14.65 54.07
N ASP A 335 41.85 15.95 54.30
CA ASP A 335 43.01 16.76 53.96
C ASP A 335 44.19 16.40 54.87
N ALA A 336 45.38 16.25 54.29
CA ALA A 336 46.65 16.51 54.96
C ALA A 336 47.73 16.87 53.94
N LYS A 337 48.52 17.87 54.33
CA LYS A 337 49.51 18.66 53.58
C LYS A 337 50.69 17.83 53.03
N GLY A 338 51.32 18.35 51.95
CA GLY A 338 52.60 17.88 51.38
C GLY A 338 53.83 18.14 52.30
N PRO A 339 55.10 18.06 51.83
CA PRO A 339 55.57 18.64 50.55
C PRO A 339 56.71 17.89 49.80
N GLY A 340 57.00 18.33 48.56
CA GLY A 340 58.38 18.45 48.04
C GLY A 340 58.88 17.39 47.06
N GLY A 341 59.24 17.81 45.83
CA GLY A 341 60.11 17.02 44.94
C GLY A 341 60.02 17.39 43.45
N LYS A 342 60.96 18.21 42.98
CA LYS A 342 61.15 18.72 41.60
C LYS A 342 61.31 17.62 40.52
N LYS A 343 60.80 17.86 39.31
CA LYS A 343 61.58 18.15 38.07
C LYS A 343 60.68 18.26 36.83
N THR A 344 60.94 19.29 36.04
CA THR A 344 60.37 19.67 34.73
C THR A 344 61.03 18.93 33.54
N PRO A 345 60.53 19.08 32.29
CA PRO A 345 60.38 18.04 31.25
C PRO A 345 61.45 18.17 30.12
N PRO A 346 61.32 17.60 28.88
CA PRO A 346 60.35 18.08 27.86
C PRO A 346 59.88 17.09 26.74
N ASP A 347 58.92 17.59 25.96
CA ASP A 347 58.72 17.47 24.49
C ASP A 347 58.51 16.11 23.81
N ASN A 348 57.36 15.95 23.13
CA ASN A 348 57.27 16.38 21.73
C ASN A 348 55.83 16.41 21.19
N ASP A 349 55.36 17.64 20.99
CA ASP A 349 54.80 18.20 19.75
C ASP A 349 54.42 17.24 18.59
N LYS A 350 53.14 17.26 18.18
CA LYS A 350 52.65 17.72 16.85
C LYS A 350 51.32 17.07 16.48
N GLY A 351 50.33 17.91 16.13
CA GLY A 351 49.21 17.47 15.29
C GLY A 351 47.86 18.12 15.59
N LYS A 352 47.73 19.41 15.27
CA LYS A 352 46.47 20.18 15.11
C LYS A 352 45.42 19.38 14.31
N LYS A 353 44.13 19.38 14.72
CA LYS A 353 43.05 20.34 14.33
C LYS A 353 42.82 20.33 12.80
N ASP A 354 41.63 20.08 12.26
CA ASP A 354 40.41 20.84 12.48
C ASP A 354 39.12 20.14 12.02
N ASP A 355 38.03 20.74 12.50
CA ASP A 355 36.62 20.48 12.36
C ASP A 355 36.01 20.65 10.95
N LYS A 356 34.83 20.01 10.81
CA LYS A 356 33.62 20.41 10.05
C LYS A 356 33.72 21.67 9.17
N ALA A 357 33.31 21.52 7.91
CA ALA A 357 32.07 22.12 7.37
C ALA A 357 31.84 21.64 5.92
N ALA A 358 30.61 21.24 5.62
CA ALA A 358 30.13 21.06 4.25
C ALA A 358 29.41 22.35 3.83
N PRO A 359 29.66 22.91 2.63
CA PRO A 359 28.76 23.88 2.05
C PRO A 359 27.71 23.15 1.20
N LYS A 360 26.46 23.60 1.36
CA LYS A 360 25.43 23.52 0.34
C LYS A 360 25.74 24.62 -0.67
N ASP A 361 25.60 24.34 -1.96
CA ASP A 361 25.10 25.31 -2.91
C ASP A 361 24.32 24.61 -4.01
N GLU A 362 23.24 25.28 -4.38
CA GLU A 362 22.24 24.95 -5.38
C GLU A 362 22.78 25.25 -6.78
N ILE A 363 22.55 24.34 -7.73
CA ILE A 363 22.23 24.63 -9.14
C ILE A 363 21.15 23.63 -9.57
#